data_AF-A0A2V8XH87-F1
#
_entry.id   AF-A0A2V8XH87-F1
#
_cell.length_a   1.000
_cell.length_b   1.000
_cell.length_c   1.000
_cell.angle_alpha   90.00
_cell.angle_beta   90.00
_cell.angle_gamma   90.00
#
_symmetry.space_group_name_H-M   'P 1'
#
loop_
_entity.id
_entity.type
_entity.pdbx_description
1 polymer ?
#
loop_
_entity_poly.entity_id
_entity_poly.type
_entity_poly.pdbx_seq_one_letter_code
_entity_poly.pdbx_strand_id
1 'polypeptide(L)' 'KLLRPARATVLHNDVFVQDNVTLTGPTEHGERPPYKAHPEKLPLALQDHGDPVRFRNIWIRELKTAE' A
#
# COMPACT_ATOMS: atom_id res chain seq x y z
N LYS A 1 15.96 -6.18 -9.58
CA LYS A 1 15.30 -7.46 -9.96
C LYS A 1 14.16 -7.72 -8.98
N LEU A 2 12.99 -8.19 -9.44
CA LEU A 2 11.89 -8.56 -8.53
C LEU A 2 12.24 -9.89 -7.84
N LEU A 3 12.21 -9.92 -6.49
CA LEU A 3 12.40 -11.14 -5.71
C LEU A 3 11.06 -11.76 -5.30
N ARG A 4 10.14 -10.94 -4.79
CA ARG A 4 8.77 -11.29 -4.41
C ARG A 4 7.89 -10.03 -4.48
N PRO A 5 6.57 -10.15 -4.73
CA PRO A 5 5.65 -9.02 -4.65
C PRO A 5 5.54 -8.49 -3.21
N ALA A 6 5.12 -7.23 -3.08
CA ALA A 6 4.77 -6.64 -1.79
C ALA A 6 3.56 -7.34 -1.16
N ARG A 7 3.46 -7.25 0.17
CA ARG A 7 2.34 -7.77 0.95
C ARG A 7 1.79 -6.66 1.85
N ALA A 8 0.49 -6.67 2.08
CA ALA A 8 -0.19 -5.66 2.89
C ALA A 8 -1.08 -6.30 3.96
N THR A 9 -1.02 -5.72 5.14
CA THR A 9 -1.96 -5.98 6.23
C THR A 9 -2.66 -4.67 6.59
N VAL A 10 -3.99 -4.69 6.66
CA VAL A 10 -4.78 -3.48 6.92
C VAL A 10 -5.78 -3.75 8.02
N LEU A 11 -5.78 -2.86 9.01
CA LEU A 11 -6.81 -2.77 10.04
C LEU A 11 -7.61 -1.48 9.81
N HIS A 12 -8.93 -1.59 9.81
CA HIS A 12 -9.84 -0.46 9.72
C HIS A 12 -10.71 -0.45 10.97
N ASN A 13 -10.56 0.58 11.81
CA ASN A 13 -11.21 0.67 13.13
C ASN A 13 -10.95 -0.58 13.99
N ASP A 14 -9.69 -1.00 14.10
CA ASP A 14 -9.23 -2.20 14.82
C ASP A 14 -9.77 -3.55 14.29
N VAL A 15 -10.51 -3.53 13.17
CA VAL A 15 -10.99 -4.74 12.49
C VAL A 15 -10.07 -5.09 11.34
N PHE A 16 -9.71 -6.36 11.24
CA PHE A 16 -8.86 -6.87 10.18
C PHE A 16 -9.61 -6.97 8.86
N VAL A 17 -9.12 -6.29 7.82
CA VAL A 17 -9.78 -6.26 6.50
C VAL A 17 -8.88 -6.76 5.37
N GLN A 18 -7.57 -6.85 5.59
CA GLN A 18 -6.61 -7.49 4.67
C GLN A 18 -5.60 -8.30 5.48
N ASP A 19 -5.60 -9.62 5.30
CA ASP A 19 -4.66 -10.54 5.94
C ASP A 19 -3.46 -10.84 5.07
N ASN A 20 -2.34 -10.14 5.32
CA ASN A 20 -1.05 -10.43 4.70
C ASN A 20 -1.17 -10.65 3.17
N VAL A 21 -1.97 -9.83 2.50
CA VAL A 21 -2.39 -10.07 1.12
C VAL A 21 -1.25 -9.72 0.17
N THR A 22 -0.95 -10.63 -0.75
CA THR A 22 0.02 -10.39 -1.84
C THR A 22 -0.56 -9.40 -2.84
N LEU A 23 0.14 -8.30 -3.09
CA LEU A 23 -0.25 -7.32 -4.09
C LEU A 23 0.05 -7.84 -5.50
N THR A 24 -0.89 -7.68 -6.42
CA THR A 24 -0.77 -8.18 -7.79
C THR A 24 -0.16 -7.19 -8.77
N GLY A 25 -0.02 -5.93 -8.35
CA GLY A 25 0.49 -4.83 -9.16
C GLY A 25 -0.11 -3.49 -8.72
N PRO A 26 0.02 -2.44 -9.54
CA PRO A 26 -0.66 -1.18 -9.35
C PRO A 26 -2.19 -1.33 -9.29
N THR A 27 -2.86 -0.44 -8.56
CA THR A 27 -4.32 -0.28 -8.60
C THR A 27 -4.69 0.66 -9.74
N GLU A 28 -5.57 0.22 -10.64
CA GLU A 28 -6.00 1.01 -11.80
C GLU A 28 -7.52 0.92 -12.00
N HIS A 29 -8.12 1.96 -12.59
CA HIS A 29 -9.56 1.99 -12.82
C HIS A 29 -9.94 1.05 -13.95
N GLY A 30 -10.73 0.01 -13.66
CA GLY A 30 -11.18 -0.96 -14.67
C GLY A 30 -10.12 -1.94 -15.14
N GLU A 31 -8.89 -1.84 -14.64
CA GLU A 31 -7.76 -2.68 -15.05
C GLU A 31 -7.04 -3.29 -13.84
N ARG A 32 -6.25 -4.33 -14.12
CA ARG A 32 -5.40 -4.99 -13.10
C ARG A 32 -4.00 -5.26 -13.68
N PRO A 33 -3.16 -4.22 -13.80
CA PRO A 33 -1.82 -4.38 -14.35
C PRO A 33 -0.96 -5.34 -13.51
N PRO A 34 -0.03 -6.08 -14.14
CA PRO A 34 0.85 -7.00 -13.43
C PRO A 34 1.91 -6.28 -12.59
N TYR A 35 2.34 -6.92 -11.50
CA TYR A 35 3.42 -6.44 -10.65
C TYR A 35 4.73 -6.33 -11.41
N LYS A 36 5.41 -5.19 -11.26
CA LYS A 36 6.74 -4.94 -11.83
C LYS A 36 7.68 -4.46 -10.73
N ALA A 37 8.97 -4.72 -10.90
CA ALA A 37 9.97 -4.17 -10.00
C ALA A 37 9.90 -2.63 -10.02
N HIS A 38 9.99 -2.03 -8.84
CA HIS A 38 10.03 -0.58 -8.62
C HIS A 38 11.07 -0.28 -7.54
N PRO A 39 11.45 1.00 -7.32
CA PRO A 39 12.32 1.37 -6.20
C PRO A 39 11.77 0.86 -4.87
N GLU A 40 12.68 0.46 -3.97
CA GLU A 40 12.32 -0.08 -2.65
C GLU A 40 11.53 0.94 -1.80
N LYS A 41 11.88 2.23 -1.94
CA LYS A 41 11.25 3.33 -1.21
C LYS A 41 10.58 4.30 -2.18
N LEU A 42 9.32 4.61 -1.90
CA LEU A 42 8.48 5.57 -2.62
C LEU A 42 7.71 6.43 -1.60
N PRO A 43 7.20 7.61 -1.98
CA PRO A 43 6.40 8.43 -1.08
C PRO A 43 5.04 7.78 -0.76
N LEU A 44 4.47 8.14 0.40
CA LEU A 44 3.06 7.93 0.70
C LEU A 44 2.25 9.08 0.07
N ALA A 45 1.21 8.74 -0.69
CA ALA A 45 0.32 9.73 -1.30
C ALA A 45 -1.11 9.57 -0.75
N LEU A 46 -1.81 10.70 -0.64
CA LEU A 46 -3.25 10.76 -0.35
C LEU A 46 -3.95 11.16 -1.64
N GLN A 47 -4.95 10.38 -2.06
CA GLN A 47 -5.67 10.63 -3.30
C GLN A 47 -6.60 11.85 -3.16
N ASP A 48 -6.56 12.75 -4.14
CA ASP A 48 -7.62 13.70 -4.43
C ASP A 48 -8.50 13.10 -5.54
N HIS A 49 -9.80 13.06 -5.30
CA HIS A 49 -10.80 12.59 -6.26
C HIS A 49 -11.96 13.59 -6.42
N GLY A 50 -11.70 14.88 -6.15
CA GLY A 50 -12.68 15.96 -6.30
C GLY A 50 -13.62 16.15 -5.10
N ASP A 51 -13.53 15.28 -4.10
CA ASP A 51 -14.35 15.33 -2.88
C ASP A 51 -13.54 15.81 -1.67
N PRO A 52 -14.09 16.75 -0.86
CA PRO A 52 -13.40 17.25 0.32
C PRO A 52 -13.35 16.21 1.43
N VAL A 53 -12.13 15.78 1.78
CA VAL A 53 -11.85 14.89 2.91
C VAL A 53 -10.84 15.53 3.88
N ARG A 54 -10.88 15.13 5.15
CA ARG A 54 -9.97 15.63 6.20
C ARG A 54 -9.16 14.49 6.79
N PHE A 55 -7.87 14.71 6.95
CA PHE A 55 -6.94 13.76 7.55
C PHE A 55 -6.38 14.30 8.87
N ARG A 56 -6.07 13.41 9.80
CA ARG A 56 -5.35 13.72 11.04
C ARG A 56 -4.56 12.50 11.50
N ASN A 57 -3.56 12.71 12.35
CA ASN A 57 -2.80 11.65 13.02
C ASN A 57 -2.12 10.66 12.05
N ILE A 58 -1.52 11.17 10.97
CA ILE A 58 -0.73 10.35 10.04
C ILE A 58 0.72 10.33 10.53
N TRP A 59 1.23 9.13 10.80
CA TRP A 59 2.63 8.89 11.15
C TRP A 59 3.13 7.66 10.41
N ILE A 60 4.45 7.59 10.22
CA ILE A 60 5.12 6.45 9.59
C ILE A 60 6.21 5.95 10.52
N ARG A 61 6.32 4.63 10.66
CA ARG A 61 7.38 3.96 11.38
C ARG A 61 8.01 2.93 10.47
N GLU A 62 9.30 3.05 10.23
CA GLU A 62 10.04 2.06 9.45
C GLU A 62 10.06 0.72 10.21
N LEU A 63 9.78 -0.37 9.50
CA LEU A 63 9.94 -1.72 10.03
C LEU A 63 11.37 -2.16 9.79
N LYS A 64 11.98 -2.81 10.78
CA LYS A 64 13.30 -3.40 10.60
C LYS A 64 13.21 -4.44 9.49
N THR A 65 14.20 -4.47 8.61
CA THR A 65 14.41 -5.62 7.75
C THR A 65 14.58 -6.84 8.65
N ALA A 66 13.88 -7.93 8.37
CA ALA A 66 14.17 -9.20 9.03
C ALA A 66 15.65 -9.52 8.79
N GLU A 67 16.39 -9.87 9.85
CA GLU A 67 17.73 -10.45 9.73
C GLU A 67 17.70 -11.71 8.84
#